data_AF-A0A925XJI2-F1
#
_entry.id   AF-A0A925XJI2-F1
#
_cell.length_a   1.000
_cell.length_b   1.000
_cell.length_c   1.000
_cell.angle_alpha   90.00
_cell.angle_beta   90.00
_cell.angle_gamma   90.00
#
_symmetry.space_group_name_H-M   'P 1'
#
loop_
_entity.id
_entity.type
_entity.pdbx_description
1 polymer ?
#
loop_
_entity_poly.entity_id
_entity_poly.type
_entity_poly.pdbx_seq_one_letter_code
_entity_poly.pdbx_strand_id
1 'polypeptide(L)'
;MGFLEFLATGAAPDTAPHDEMPADAQHWSDQDTWGGRVPAKGESVTIAAGRTLLIDQDIEVGSLYVKGTLLVARADIHISAEWILVEGRGALTAGTVDRPHKQQLRITLCSGPAESRAPAHPLLGSKFLAALDGGTIDLHGQARTSWVPLGASTVPGHNTLRLSQPVDWRAGESIAIASGANHSLLEERTISDMGADCLTVRLASALRHRHHGQQAPLRHAVPGSIGKVVLLSRNIVVEGCDDSERDSVGAYCVIARTSDRASPSQHSIGRFSGVEFRRMGQFNRPGRYPLHWHNNGDAADSSVVGCLIHQSYQRGIVAVGSPHVRISGNVVVKPFGHGYIVESEDNSPQLITT
;
A
#
# COMPACT_ATOMS: atom_id res chain seq x y z
N MET A 1 -0.02 -15.46 30.91
CA MET A 1 -0.51 -14.13 30.52
C MET A 1 -1.30 -14.30 29.24
N GLY A 2 -2.60 -14.09 29.29
CA GLY A 2 -3.50 -14.31 28.17
C GLY A 2 -3.34 -13.24 27.09
N PHE A 3 -3.34 -13.65 25.83
CA PHE A 3 -3.50 -12.75 24.70
C PHE A 3 -4.94 -12.22 24.72
N LEU A 4 -5.10 -10.93 24.98
CA LEU A 4 -6.36 -10.23 24.79
C LEU A 4 -6.48 -9.91 23.29
N GLU A 5 -7.33 -10.65 22.59
CA GLU A 5 -7.83 -10.23 21.29
C GLU A 5 -8.70 -8.98 21.50
N PHE A 6 -8.20 -7.81 21.10
CA PHE A 6 -8.99 -6.60 21.07
C PHE A 6 -9.67 -6.49 19.70
N LEU A 7 -11.00 -6.58 19.70
CA LEU A 7 -11.83 -6.12 18.60
C LEU A 7 -11.62 -4.62 18.46
N ALA A 8 -11.15 -4.17 17.30
CA ALA A 8 -10.98 -2.76 17.00
C ALA A 8 -12.36 -2.08 16.90
N THR A 9 -12.82 -1.46 17.98
CA THR A 9 -13.84 -0.40 17.94
C THR A 9 -13.13 0.94 18.00
N GLY A 10 -12.71 1.45 16.85
CA GLY A 10 -12.33 2.85 16.69
C GLY A 10 -13.44 3.56 15.94
N ALA A 11 -14.13 4.48 16.60
CA ALA A 11 -15.07 5.39 15.95
C ALA A 11 -14.33 6.16 14.84
N ALA A 12 -14.93 6.19 13.65
CA ALA A 12 -14.45 7.02 12.55
C ALA A 12 -14.52 8.51 12.98
N PRO A 13 -13.52 9.33 12.64
CA PRO A 13 -13.68 10.78 12.72
C PRO A 13 -14.79 11.25 11.76
N ASP A 14 -15.36 12.42 12.08
CA ASP A 14 -16.53 13.02 11.43
C ASP A 14 -16.53 12.90 9.90
N THR A 15 -17.71 12.57 9.37
CA THR A 15 -18.02 12.49 7.94
C THR A 15 -17.55 13.76 7.22
N ALA A 16 -16.53 13.63 6.38
CA ALA A 16 -16.21 14.67 5.41
C ALA A 16 -17.40 14.82 4.44
N PRO A 17 -17.75 16.05 4.02
CA PRO A 17 -18.90 16.28 3.16
C PRO A 17 -18.70 15.61 1.80
N HIS A 18 -19.80 15.06 1.27
CA HIS A 18 -20.11 14.75 -0.14
C HIS A 18 -18.93 14.54 -1.12
N ASP A 19 -18.87 13.32 -1.66
CA ASP A 19 -18.18 12.89 -2.90
C ASP A 19 -18.82 13.57 -4.12
N GLU A 20 -18.90 14.90 -4.09
CA GLU A 20 -19.21 15.74 -5.23
C GLU A 20 -17.86 16.13 -5.81
N MET A 21 -17.53 15.51 -6.94
CA MET A 21 -16.38 15.91 -7.74
C MET A 21 -16.45 17.43 -7.91
N PRO A 22 -15.41 18.19 -7.53
CA PRO A 22 -15.49 19.65 -7.55
C PRO A 22 -15.94 20.10 -8.94
N ALA A 23 -16.94 20.98 -9.01
CA ALA A 23 -17.52 21.40 -10.30
C ALA A 23 -16.49 22.09 -11.21
N ASP A 24 -15.38 22.56 -10.64
CA ASP A 24 -14.23 23.16 -11.28
C ASP A 24 -13.09 22.16 -11.59
N ALA A 25 -13.28 20.86 -11.31
CA ALA A 25 -12.31 19.83 -11.62
C ALA A 25 -12.14 19.70 -13.14
N GLN A 26 -10.92 19.93 -13.60
CA GLN A 26 -10.54 19.80 -15.01
C GLN A 26 -10.21 18.33 -15.31
N HIS A 27 -10.57 17.84 -16.48
CA HIS A 27 -10.33 16.46 -16.87
C HIS A 27 -8.93 16.32 -17.50
N TRP A 28 -8.21 15.25 -17.16
CA TRP A 28 -6.92 14.94 -17.78
C TRP A 28 -7.08 14.69 -19.29
N SER A 29 -8.14 13.99 -19.68
CA SER A 29 -8.45 13.68 -21.08
C SER A 29 -8.78 14.90 -21.95
N ASP A 30 -9.18 16.02 -21.35
CA ASP A 30 -9.53 17.24 -22.06
C ASP A 30 -8.27 18.00 -22.52
N GLN A 31 -8.18 18.28 -23.83
CA GLN A 31 -7.05 19.02 -24.41
C GLN A 31 -7.00 20.47 -23.94
N ASP A 32 -8.15 21.09 -23.64
CA ASP A 32 -8.23 22.49 -23.22
C ASP A 32 -7.62 22.69 -21.82
N THR A 33 -7.68 21.66 -20.96
CA THR A 33 -6.95 21.59 -19.68
C THR A 33 -5.45 21.84 -19.84
N TRP A 34 -4.89 21.52 -21.01
CA TRP A 34 -3.46 21.53 -21.31
C TRP A 34 -3.09 22.53 -22.41
N GLY A 35 -3.99 23.43 -22.79
CA GLY A 35 -3.73 24.42 -23.85
C GLY A 35 -3.65 23.81 -25.25
N GLY A 36 -4.38 22.72 -25.49
CA GLY A 36 -4.59 22.11 -26.82
C GLY A 36 -3.98 20.73 -27.02
N ARG A 37 -3.23 20.17 -26.05
CA ARG A 37 -2.69 18.80 -26.15
C ARG A 37 -2.46 18.15 -24.78
N VAL A 38 -3.04 16.97 -24.59
CA VAL A 38 -2.78 16.13 -23.39
C VAL A 38 -1.29 15.77 -23.28
N PRO A 39 -0.70 15.75 -22.06
CA PRO A 39 0.69 15.38 -21.87
C PRO A 39 1.01 13.99 -22.42
N ALA A 40 2.16 13.90 -23.08
CA ALA A 40 2.64 12.68 -23.72
C ALA A 40 3.57 11.89 -22.78
N LYS A 41 3.86 10.66 -23.21
CA LYS A 41 4.82 9.77 -22.56
C LYS A 41 6.15 10.46 -22.26
N GLY A 42 6.58 10.37 -21.00
CA GLY A 42 7.86 10.94 -20.54
C GLY A 42 7.82 12.45 -20.24
N GLU A 43 6.73 13.15 -20.51
CA GLU A 43 6.63 14.59 -20.21
C GLU A 43 6.54 14.84 -18.70
N SER A 44 7.11 15.96 -18.24
CA SER A 44 7.00 16.39 -16.85
C SER A 44 5.80 17.31 -16.71
N VAL A 45 4.89 16.98 -15.78
CA VAL A 45 3.62 17.67 -15.61
C VAL A 45 3.55 18.28 -14.22
N THR A 46 3.19 19.56 -14.14
CA THR A 46 2.96 20.25 -12.87
C THR A 46 1.49 20.61 -12.73
N ILE A 47 0.84 20.13 -11.67
CA ILE A 47 -0.49 20.56 -11.26
C ILE A 47 -0.30 21.75 -10.34
N ALA A 48 -0.49 22.96 -10.88
CA ALA A 48 -0.28 24.21 -10.15
C ALA A 48 -1.23 24.35 -8.95
N ALA A 49 -0.82 25.10 -7.93
CA ALA A 49 -1.66 25.40 -6.78
C ALA A 49 -2.98 26.06 -7.21
N GLY A 50 -4.09 25.67 -6.58
CA GLY A 50 -5.43 26.15 -6.91
C GLY A 50 -6.07 25.48 -8.13
N ARG A 51 -5.36 24.58 -8.85
CA ARG A 51 -5.98 23.73 -9.87
C ARG A 51 -6.44 22.41 -9.26
N THR A 52 -7.62 21.96 -9.66
CA THR A 52 -8.13 20.61 -9.41
C THR A 52 -8.17 19.85 -10.72
N LEU A 53 -7.52 18.69 -10.77
CA LEU A 53 -7.46 17.85 -11.95
C LEU A 53 -7.97 16.43 -11.64
N LEU A 54 -8.73 15.85 -12.54
CA LEU A 54 -9.23 14.49 -12.50
C LEU A 54 -8.48 13.61 -13.51
N ILE A 55 -7.84 12.54 -13.04
CA ILE A 55 -7.32 11.47 -13.89
C ILE A 55 -8.48 10.54 -14.25
N ASP A 56 -8.99 10.69 -15.46
CA ASP A 56 -10.14 9.97 -16.02
C ASP A 56 -9.79 8.98 -17.14
N GLN A 57 -8.50 8.79 -17.38
CA GLN A 57 -7.94 7.82 -18.33
C GLN A 57 -6.58 7.33 -17.83
N ASP A 58 -6.06 6.27 -18.45
CA ASP A 58 -4.68 5.86 -18.25
C ASP A 58 -3.71 6.97 -18.66
N ILE A 59 -2.65 7.15 -17.87
CA ILE A 59 -1.61 8.15 -18.12
C ILE A 59 -0.23 7.52 -18.03
N GLU A 60 0.63 7.87 -18.97
CA GLU A 60 2.05 7.57 -18.93
C GLU A 60 2.80 8.88 -19.10
N VAL A 61 3.46 9.34 -18.04
CA VAL A 61 4.20 10.61 -18.01
C VAL A 61 5.59 10.38 -17.42
N GLY A 62 6.49 11.34 -17.57
CA GLY A 62 7.81 11.26 -16.95
C GLY A 62 7.72 11.58 -15.46
N SER A 63 7.04 12.67 -15.11
CA SER A 63 6.89 13.08 -13.72
C SER A 63 5.59 13.83 -13.44
N LEU A 64 5.09 13.69 -12.21
CA LEU A 64 3.95 14.45 -11.70
C LEU A 64 4.38 15.27 -10.48
N TYR A 65 4.33 16.60 -10.61
CA TYR A 65 4.51 17.52 -9.49
C TYR A 65 3.16 18.14 -9.12
N VAL A 66 2.61 17.72 -8.00
CA VAL A 66 1.26 18.07 -7.55
C VAL A 66 1.34 19.12 -6.44
N LYS A 67 1.05 20.39 -6.80
CA LYS A 67 0.89 21.52 -5.88
C LYS A 67 -0.58 21.95 -5.71
N GLY A 68 -1.44 21.54 -6.63
CA GLY A 68 -2.90 21.60 -6.53
C GLY A 68 -3.50 20.24 -6.14
N THR A 69 -4.71 19.95 -6.57
CA THR A 69 -5.42 18.71 -6.25
C THR A 69 -5.48 17.78 -7.46
N LEU A 70 -5.09 16.53 -7.29
CA LEU A 70 -5.13 15.47 -8.28
C LEU A 70 -6.04 14.34 -7.78
N LEU A 71 -7.19 14.18 -8.42
CA LEU A 71 -8.20 13.18 -8.09
C LEU A 71 -8.13 12.02 -9.08
N VAL A 72 -8.35 10.79 -8.62
CA VAL A 72 -8.51 9.63 -9.50
C VAL A 72 -10.00 9.34 -9.71
N ALA A 73 -10.43 9.28 -10.97
CA ALA A 73 -11.81 8.97 -11.34
C ALA A 73 -12.22 7.57 -10.83
N ARG A 74 -13.53 7.35 -10.67
CA ARG A 74 -14.10 6.04 -10.28
C ARG A 74 -14.13 5.06 -11.47
N ALA A 75 -12.99 4.87 -12.11
CA ALA A 75 -12.75 3.99 -13.25
C ALA A 75 -11.50 3.13 -12.99
N ASP A 76 -11.33 2.05 -13.76
CA ASP A 76 -10.07 1.33 -13.78
C ASP A 76 -9.01 2.23 -14.44
N ILE A 77 -7.94 2.55 -13.71
CA ILE A 77 -6.94 3.55 -14.11
C ILE A 77 -5.53 3.03 -13.83
N HIS A 78 -4.65 3.18 -14.82
CA HIS A 78 -3.21 3.00 -14.70
C HIS A 78 -2.49 4.35 -14.80
N ILE A 79 -1.77 4.70 -13.73
CA ILE A 79 -0.85 5.83 -13.68
C ILE A 79 0.57 5.29 -13.78
N SER A 80 1.29 5.66 -14.82
CA SER A 80 2.72 5.38 -14.96
C SER A 80 3.54 6.67 -14.96
N ALA A 81 4.54 6.72 -14.08
CA ALA A 81 5.45 7.85 -13.93
C ALA A 81 6.84 7.39 -13.50
N GLU A 82 7.87 8.21 -13.68
CA GLU A 82 9.15 7.97 -13.00
C GLU A 82 9.09 8.38 -11.54
N TRP A 83 8.37 9.46 -11.24
CA TRP A 83 8.10 9.88 -9.88
C TRP A 83 6.86 10.77 -9.79
N ILE A 84 6.26 10.77 -8.61
CA ILE A 84 5.13 11.60 -8.22
C ILE A 84 5.51 12.31 -6.92
N LEU A 85 5.52 13.65 -6.94
CA LEU A 85 5.77 14.50 -5.78
C LEU A 85 4.54 15.34 -5.49
N VAL A 86 3.98 15.19 -4.30
CA VAL A 86 2.94 16.04 -3.75
C VAL A 86 3.56 16.98 -2.73
N GLU A 87 3.36 18.30 -2.87
CA GLU A 87 4.04 19.28 -2.02
C GLU A 87 3.14 20.46 -1.64
N GLY A 88 3.41 21.06 -0.47
CA GLY A 88 2.79 22.32 -0.05
C GLY A 88 1.34 22.11 0.33
N ARG A 89 0.39 22.60 -0.48
CA ARG A 89 -1.05 22.32 -0.31
C ARG A 89 -1.56 21.29 -1.31
N GLY A 90 -0.64 20.61 -1.99
CA GLY A 90 -0.98 19.62 -2.99
C GLY A 90 -1.65 18.39 -2.37
N ALA A 91 -2.55 17.77 -3.13
CA ALA A 91 -3.22 16.54 -2.72
C ALA A 91 -3.31 15.54 -3.89
N LEU A 92 -3.00 14.27 -3.63
CA LEU A 92 -3.32 13.14 -4.50
C LEU A 92 -4.33 12.25 -3.80
N THR A 93 -5.52 12.08 -4.38
CA THR A 93 -6.63 11.37 -3.73
C THR A 93 -7.25 10.31 -4.63
N ALA A 94 -7.37 9.09 -4.09
CA ALA A 94 -8.14 8.00 -4.67
C ALA A 94 -9.04 7.37 -3.61
N GLY A 95 -10.32 7.76 -3.63
CA GLY A 95 -11.30 7.37 -2.62
C GLY A 95 -11.12 8.06 -1.27
N THR A 96 -12.03 7.78 -0.34
CA THR A 96 -11.98 8.24 1.05
C THR A 96 -12.24 7.07 1.99
N VAL A 97 -12.04 7.26 3.29
CA VAL A 97 -12.35 6.25 4.31
C VAL A 97 -13.82 5.79 4.21
N ASP A 98 -14.76 6.73 4.04
CA ASP A 98 -16.19 6.42 3.95
C ASP A 98 -16.61 5.89 2.57
N ARG A 99 -15.90 6.30 1.51
CA ARG A 99 -16.20 5.95 0.11
C ARG A 99 -14.93 5.46 -0.59
N PRO A 100 -14.49 4.23 -0.26
CA PRO A 100 -13.26 3.67 -0.82
C PRO A 100 -13.36 3.55 -2.34
N HIS A 101 -12.22 3.69 -3.02
CA HIS A 101 -12.07 3.41 -4.43
C HIS A 101 -12.28 1.91 -4.66
N LYS A 102 -13.23 1.56 -5.53
CA LYS A 102 -13.64 0.17 -5.76
C LYS A 102 -13.06 -0.40 -7.05
N GLN A 103 -12.72 0.47 -7.99
CA GLN A 103 -12.10 0.14 -9.26
C GLN A 103 -10.63 -0.26 -9.08
N GLN A 104 -10.01 -0.75 -10.14
CA GLN A 104 -8.59 -1.05 -10.17
C GLN A 104 -7.80 0.24 -10.37
N LEU A 105 -6.97 0.60 -9.39
CA LEU A 105 -6.00 1.67 -9.52
C LEU A 105 -4.60 1.08 -9.43
N ARG A 106 -3.81 1.28 -10.48
CA ARG A 106 -2.40 0.90 -10.50
C ARG A 106 -1.55 2.15 -10.65
N ILE A 107 -0.58 2.33 -9.76
CA ILE A 107 0.43 3.39 -9.83
C ILE A 107 1.78 2.70 -10.00
N THR A 108 2.36 2.78 -11.20
CA THR A 108 3.62 2.10 -11.55
C THR A 108 4.74 3.12 -11.72
N LEU A 109 5.72 3.06 -10.84
CA LEU A 109 6.81 4.01 -10.72
C LEU A 109 8.11 3.44 -11.31
N CYS A 110 8.49 3.94 -12.48
CA CYS A 110 9.50 3.31 -13.34
C CYS A 110 10.50 4.33 -13.86
N SER A 111 11.79 4.03 -13.76
CA SER A 111 12.79 4.77 -14.53
C SER A 111 12.78 4.21 -15.95
N GLY A 112 12.39 5.00 -16.94
CA GLY A 112 12.49 4.62 -18.36
C GLY A 112 13.95 4.44 -18.84
N PRO A 113 14.16 4.02 -20.09
CA PRO A 113 15.47 4.09 -20.74
C PRO A 113 15.98 5.54 -20.76
N ALA A 114 17.31 5.73 -20.74
CA ALA A 114 17.93 7.04 -20.51
C ALA A 114 17.43 8.16 -21.45
N GLU A 115 17.04 7.81 -22.67
CA GLU A 115 16.57 8.72 -23.72
C GLU A 115 15.14 9.23 -23.51
N SER A 116 14.38 8.63 -22.59
CA SER A 116 12.97 8.97 -22.29
C SER A 116 12.74 9.28 -20.80
N ARG A 117 13.82 9.52 -20.04
CA ARG A 117 13.73 9.83 -18.60
C ARG A 117 13.34 11.28 -18.37
N ALA A 118 12.41 11.48 -17.44
CA ALA A 118 12.34 12.76 -16.75
C ALA A 118 13.64 12.95 -15.95
N PRO A 119 14.12 14.19 -15.75
CA PRO A 119 15.23 14.39 -14.85
C PRO A 119 14.89 13.81 -13.47
N ALA A 120 15.83 13.04 -12.90
CA ALA A 120 15.70 12.55 -11.54
C ALA A 120 15.54 13.75 -10.60
N HIS A 121 14.66 13.64 -9.60
CA HIS A 121 14.47 14.70 -8.64
C HIS A 121 15.78 14.93 -7.87
N PRO A 122 16.26 16.17 -7.72
CA PRO A 122 17.60 16.44 -7.18
C PRO A 122 17.84 15.88 -5.78
N LEU A 123 16.79 15.80 -4.95
CA LEU A 123 16.87 15.27 -3.58
C LEU A 123 16.41 13.81 -3.45
N LEU A 124 15.44 13.42 -4.27
CA LEU A 124 14.73 12.15 -4.10
C LEU A 124 15.17 11.09 -5.11
N GLY A 125 15.81 11.47 -6.21
CA GLY A 125 16.17 10.55 -7.28
C GLY A 125 14.95 10.16 -8.10
N SER A 126 14.72 8.86 -8.29
CA SER A 126 13.68 8.30 -9.15
C SER A 126 12.93 7.15 -8.50
N LYS A 127 11.84 6.71 -9.15
CA LYS A 127 10.93 5.65 -8.70
C LYS A 127 10.31 5.94 -7.34
N PHE A 128 9.64 7.09 -7.20
CA PHE A 128 9.06 7.48 -5.92
C PHE A 128 7.66 8.04 -6.00
N LEU A 129 6.91 7.81 -4.92
CA LEU A 129 5.73 8.55 -4.54
C LEU A 129 6.08 9.30 -3.24
N ALA A 130 5.94 10.62 -3.21
CA ALA A 130 6.32 11.39 -2.04
C ALA A 130 5.29 12.47 -1.71
N ALA A 131 5.06 12.66 -0.41
CA ALA A 131 4.44 13.87 0.13
C ALA A 131 5.48 14.62 0.94
N LEU A 132 5.81 15.84 0.52
CA LEU A 132 6.78 16.71 1.18
C LEU A 132 6.16 18.04 1.59
N ASP A 133 6.66 18.59 2.70
CA ASP A 133 6.41 19.98 3.15
C ASP A 133 4.93 20.41 3.07
N GLY A 134 4.03 19.55 3.58
CA GLY A 134 2.58 19.79 3.65
C GLY A 134 1.74 19.02 2.62
N GLY A 135 2.38 18.35 1.66
CA GLY A 135 1.68 17.53 0.67
C GLY A 135 0.83 16.42 1.32
N THR A 136 -0.27 16.05 0.67
CA THR A 136 -1.19 15.01 1.14
C THR A 136 -1.36 13.89 0.12
N ILE A 137 -1.23 12.64 0.54
CA ILE A 137 -1.55 11.45 -0.26
C ILE A 137 -2.62 10.64 0.47
N ASP A 138 -3.77 10.49 -0.17
CA ASP A 138 -4.92 9.73 0.33
C ASP A 138 -5.28 8.62 -0.65
N LEU A 139 -4.95 7.38 -0.31
CA LEU A 139 -5.27 6.20 -1.12
C LEU A 139 -6.11 5.23 -0.28
N HIS A 140 -7.39 5.13 -0.60
CA HIS A 140 -8.37 4.34 0.15
C HIS A 140 -9.02 3.29 -0.75
N GLY A 141 -8.46 2.07 -0.74
CA GLY A 141 -8.99 0.89 -1.40
C GLY A 141 -10.07 0.18 -0.60
N GLN A 142 -10.60 -0.91 -1.16
CA GLN A 142 -11.62 -1.72 -0.50
C GLN A 142 -11.06 -2.36 0.78
N ALA A 143 -11.84 -2.31 1.87
CA ALA A 143 -11.56 -3.10 3.06
C ALA A 143 -11.78 -4.59 2.73
N ARG A 144 -10.77 -5.41 3.03
CA ARG A 144 -10.78 -6.87 2.82
C ARG A 144 -10.26 -7.57 4.07
N THR A 145 -10.62 -8.83 4.29
CA THR A 145 -9.99 -9.62 5.34
C THR A 145 -8.54 -9.94 4.95
N SER A 146 -7.56 -9.22 5.51
CA SER A 146 -6.15 -9.32 5.09
C SER A 146 -5.53 -10.69 5.33
N TRP A 147 -5.86 -11.35 6.44
CA TRP A 147 -5.36 -12.66 6.80
C TRP A 147 -6.29 -13.33 7.82
N VAL A 148 -6.22 -14.65 7.89
CA VAL A 148 -6.90 -15.46 8.91
C VAL A 148 -6.03 -16.65 9.32
N PRO A 149 -6.16 -17.16 10.56
CA PRO A 149 -5.61 -18.45 10.91
C PRO A 149 -6.14 -19.59 10.03
N LEU A 150 -5.30 -20.58 9.80
CA LEU A 150 -5.72 -21.84 9.21
C LEU A 150 -6.53 -22.63 10.25
N GLY A 151 -7.74 -23.06 9.89
CA GLY A 151 -8.63 -23.83 10.76
C GLY A 151 -8.15 -25.28 10.89
N ALA A 152 -8.19 -26.03 9.79
CA ALA A 152 -7.74 -27.42 9.76
C ALA A 152 -6.32 -27.53 9.16
N SER A 153 -5.51 -28.45 9.71
CA SER A 153 -4.18 -28.72 9.16
C SER A 153 -4.26 -29.24 7.72
N THR A 154 -3.26 -28.89 6.92
CA THR A 154 -3.13 -29.36 5.53
C THR A 154 -1.76 -30.00 5.32
N VAL A 155 -1.66 -30.88 4.32
CA VAL A 155 -0.48 -31.70 4.03
C VAL A 155 -0.05 -31.55 2.57
N PRO A 156 1.22 -31.86 2.23
CA PRO A 156 1.67 -31.83 0.84
C PRO A 156 0.77 -32.65 -0.09
N GLY A 157 0.53 -32.15 -1.29
CA GLY A 157 -0.37 -32.77 -2.28
C GLY A 157 -1.84 -32.34 -2.17
N HIS A 158 -2.26 -31.73 -1.05
CA HIS A 158 -3.62 -31.18 -0.92
C HIS A 158 -3.72 -29.79 -1.55
N ASN A 159 -4.89 -29.47 -2.11
CA ASN A 159 -5.22 -28.19 -2.71
C ASN A 159 -6.45 -27.53 -2.09
N THR A 160 -6.88 -27.96 -0.91
CA THR A 160 -8.03 -27.38 -0.21
C THR A 160 -7.59 -26.93 1.18
N LEU A 161 -7.97 -25.71 1.54
CA LEU A 161 -7.75 -25.13 2.85
C LEU A 161 -9.09 -24.94 3.56
N ARG A 162 -9.10 -25.15 4.87
CA ARG A 162 -10.19 -24.78 5.74
C ARG A 162 -9.72 -23.66 6.66
N LEU A 163 -10.31 -22.48 6.54
CA LEU A 163 -9.99 -21.29 7.32
C LEU A 163 -10.66 -21.34 8.71
N SER A 164 -10.17 -20.55 9.66
CA SER A 164 -10.77 -20.46 10.99
C SER A 164 -12.03 -19.60 11.03
N GLN A 165 -12.18 -18.67 10.07
CA GLN A 165 -13.30 -17.74 9.99
C GLN A 165 -13.64 -17.43 8.53
N PRO A 166 -14.90 -17.03 8.23
CA PRO A 166 -15.32 -16.67 6.89
C PRO A 166 -14.51 -15.49 6.34
N VAL A 167 -14.25 -15.49 5.03
CA VAL A 167 -13.53 -14.41 4.34
C VAL A 167 -14.29 -13.93 3.10
N ASP A 168 -13.95 -12.73 2.65
CA ASP A 168 -14.53 -12.09 1.47
C ASP A 168 -13.68 -12.29 0.20
N TRP A 169 -12.82 -13.30 0.18
CA TRP A 169 -11.89 -13.61 -0.91
C TRP A 169 -12.62 -14.21 -2.12
N ARG A 170 -11.96 -14.17 -3.29
CA ARG A 170 -12.56 -14.55 -4.57
C ARG A 170 -11.63 -15.44 -5.39
N ALA A 171 -12.23 -16.26 -6.27
CA ALA A 171 -11.47 -16.99 -7.28
C ALA A 171 -10.63 -16.04 -8.14
N GLY A 172 -9.43 -16.48 -8.51
CA GLY A 172 -8.43 -15.68 -9.23
C GLY A 172 -7.51 -14.85 -8.32
N GLU A 173 -7.86 -14.63 -7.05
CA GLU A 173 -7.00 -13.88 -6.12
C GLU A 173 -5.82 -14.74 -5.63
N SER A 174 -4.71 -14.07 -5.31
CA SER A 174 -3.50 -14.70 -4.77
C SER A 174 -3.54 -14.69 -3.25
N ILE A 175 -3.07 -15.79 -2.66
CA ILE A 175 -2.91 -15.92 -1.21
C ILE A 175 -1.52 -16.48 -0.86
N ALA A 176 -1.07 -16.21 0.36
CA ALA A 176 0.09 -16.85 0.96
C ALA A 176 -0.34 -17.74 2.13
N ILE A 177 0.30 -18.90 2.26
CA ILE A 177 0.15 -19.80 3.40
C ILE A 177 1.48 -19.81 4.15
N ALA A 178 1.49 -19.23 5.34
CA ALA A 178 2.68 -19.08 6.18
C ALA A 178 2.60 -20.05 7.38
N SER A 179 3.66 -20.83 7.63
CA SER A 179 3.68 -21.85 8.71
C SER A 179 3.83 -21.28 10.14
N GLY A 180 3.68 -19.97 10.34
CA GLY A 180 3.78 -19.29 11.64
C GLY A 180 5.18 -19.20 12.27
N ALA A 181 5.99 -20.27 12.16
CA ALA A 181 7.31 -20.39 12.79
C ALA A 181 8.49 -20.51 11.81
N ASN A 182 8.25 -20.87 10.54
CA ASN A 182 9.31 -21.05 9.55
C ASN A 182 8.96 -20.35 8.23
N HIS A 183 9.68 -19.27 7.92
CA HIS A 183 9.50 -18.49 6.69
C HIS A 183 9.82 -19.28 5.41
N SER A 184 10.67 -20.30 5.49
CA SER A 184 11.03 -21.15 4.33
C SER A 184 9.88 -22.00 3.83
N LEU A 185 8.83 -22.16 4.65
CA LEU A 185 7.63 -22.93 4.30
C LEU A 185 6.53 -22.05 3.70
N LEU A 186 6.77 -20.75 3.48
CA LEU A 186 5.80 -19.85 2.87
C LEU A 186 5.47 -20.28 1.45
N GLU A 187 4.19 -20.47 1.15
CA GLU A 187 3.72 -20.86 -0.17
C GLU A 187 2.70 -19.87 -0.71
N GLU A 188 2.89 -19.40 -1.94
CA GLU A 188 1.90 -18.57 -2.63
C GLU A 188 1.06 -19.42 -3.59
N ARG A 189 -0.25 -19.18 -3.61
CA ARG A 189 -1.21 -19.95 -4.41
C ARG A 189 -2.32 -19.02 -4.92
N THR A 190 -2.87 -19.37 -6.07
CA THR A 190 -4.09 -18.74 -6.58
C THR A 190 -5.30 -19.50 -6.09
N ILE A 191 -6.33 -18.78 -5.66
CA ILE A 191 -7.64 -19.33 -5.34
C ILE A 191 -8.30 -19.76 -6.64
N SER A 192 -8.64 -21.03 -6.77
CA SER A 192 -9.44 -21.52 -7.90
C SER A 192 -10.93 -21.42 -7.64
N ASP A 193 -11.36 -21.59 -6.39
CA ASP A 193 -12.77 -21.50 -6.00
C ASP A 193 -12.92 -21.21 -4.49
N MET A 194 -14.04 -20.59 -4.13
CA MET A 194 -14.44 -20.31 -2.75
C MET A 194 -15.73 -21.08 -2.44
N GLY A 195 -15.68 -21.88 -1.37
CA GLY A 195 -16.86 -22.60 -0.89
C GLY A 195 -17.97 -21.63 -0.47
N ALA A 196 -19.22 -22.08 -0.57
CA ALA A 196 -20.39 -21.29 -0.19
C ALA A 196 -20.42 -20.90 1.31
N ASP A 197 -19.63 -21.59 2.15
CA ASP A 197 -19.45 -21.27 3.55
C ASP A 197 -18.41 -20.16 3.81
N CYS A 198 -17.76 -19.65 2.76
CA CYS A 198 -16.66 -18.68 2.82
C CYS A 198 -15.48 -19.12 3.72
N LEU A 199 -15.41 -20.39 4.10
CA LEU A 199 -14.39 -20.98 4.96
C LEU A 199 -13.49 -21.94 4.19
N THR A 200 -13.98 -22.46 3.07
CA THR A 200 -13.29 -23.47 2.26
C THR A 200 -12.68 -22.78 1.04
N VAL A 201 -11.36 -22.86 0.91
CA VAL A 201 -10.62 -22.29 -0.22
C VAL A 201 -10.05 -23.44 -1.04
N ARG A 202 -10.39 -23.49 -2.32
CA ARG A 202 -9.76 -24.40 -3.27
C ARG A 202 -8.63 -23.67 -3.98
N LEU A 203 -7.48 -24.33 -4.10
CA LEU A 203 -6.26 -23.80 -4.69
C LEU A 203 -6.12 -24.30 -6.12
N ALA A 204 -5.57 -23.45 -6.99
CA ALA A 204 -5.27 -23.82 -8.38
C ALA A 204 -4.17 -24.90 -8.46
N SER A 205 -3.29 -24.99 -7.47
CA SER A 205 -2.25 -26.01 -7.38
C SER A 205 -2.06 -26.50 -5.94
N ALA A 206 -1.60 -27.75 -5.81
CA ALA A 206 -1.40 -28.39 -4.52
C ALA A 206 -0.27 -27.72 -3.70
N LEU A 207 -0.37 -27.82 -2.38
CA LEU A 207 0.65 -27.39 -1.43
C LEU A 207 1.83 -28.37 -1.43
N ARG A 208 3.03 -27.86 -1.19
CA ARG A 208 4.26 -28.64 -1.08
C ARG A 208 4.65 -28.87 0.37
N HIS A 209 4.14 -28.05 1.29
CA HIS A 209 4.48 -28.12 2.70
C HIS A 209 3.24 -28.43 3.56
N ARG A 210 3.51 -29.01 4.73
CA ARG A 210 2.51 -29.18 5.78
C ARG A 210 2.34 -27.84 6.49
N HIS A 211 1.10 -27.46 6.75
CA HIS A 211 0.76 -26.31 7.58
C HIS A 211 -0.19 -26.73 8.70
N HIS A 212 0.10 -26.30 9.92
CA HIS A 212 -0.68 -26.68 11.10
C HIS A 212 -1.85 -25.72 11.30
N GLY A 213 -3.07 -26.24 11.38
CA GLY A 213 -4.27 -25.44 11.71
C GLY A 213 -4.52 -25.34 13.21
N GLN A 214 -5.41 -24.45 13.63
CA GLN A 214 -5.85 -24.31 15.03
C GLN A 214 -6.43 -25.60 15.62
N GLN A 215 -7.02 -26.46 14.78
CA GLN A 215 -7.58 -27.75 15.20
C GLN A 215 -6.53 -28.86 15.30
N ALA A 216 -5.24 -28.58 15.03
CA ALA A 216 -4.18 -29.56 15.20
C ALA A 216 -4.07 -29.95 16.68
N PRO A 217 -3.95 -31.25 17.03
CA PRO A 217 -3.70 -31.66 18.40
C PRO A 217 -2.40 -30.99 18.90
N LEU A 218 -2.52 -30.13 19.91
CA LEU A 218 -1.44 -29.30 20.50
C LEU A 218 -0.29 -30.10 21.15
N ARG A 219 -0.30 -31.44 21.04
CA ARG A 219 0.86 -32.25 21.40
C ARG A 219 1.95 -31.92 20.37
N HIS A 220 2.91 -31.09 20.78
CA HIS A 220 4.12 -30.68 20.03
C HIS A 220 4.01 -29.42 19.13
N ALA A 221 2.88 -28.70 19.08
CA ALA A 221 2.83 -27.43 18.36
C ALA A 221 3.45 -26.30 19.21
N VAL A 222 4.54 -25.71 18.72
CA VAL A 222 5.17 -24.53 19.35
C VAL A 222 4.17 -23.36 19.31
N PRO A 223 4.01 -22.56 20.38
CA PRO A 223 3.22 -21.33 20.31
C PRO A 223 3.65 -20.48 19.10
N GLY A 224 2.68 -20.05 18.28
CA GLY A 224 2.94 -19.31 17.04
C GLY A 224 3.18 -20.17 15.78
N SER A 225 3.14 -21.50 15.87
CA SER A 225 3.27 -22.41 14.71
C SER A 225 1.97 -22.61 13.91
N ILE A 226 0.88 -21.96 14.31
CA ILE A 226 -0.39 -22.01 13.58
C ILE A 226 -0.20 -21.30 12.23
N GLY A 227 -0.56 -22.01 11.18
CA GLY A 227 -0.53 -21.51 9.82
C GLY A 227 -1.45 -20.30 9.68
N LYS A 228 -0.99 -19.29 8.95
CA LYS A 228 -1.78 -18.11 8.60
C LYS A 228 -1.97 -18.08 7.09
N VAL A 229 -3.19 -17.82 6.66
CA VAL A 229 -3.51 -17.62 5.25
C VAL A 229 -3.72 -16.13 5.03
N VAL A 230 -3.00 -15.55 4.07
CA VAL A 230 -2.91 -14.11 3.82
C VAL A 230 -3.42 -13.81 2.43
N LEU A 231 -4.28 -12.81 2.27
CA LEU A 231 -4.69 -12.29 0.95
C LEU A 231 -3.61 -11.37 0.38
N LEU A 232 -3.09 -11.74 -0.80
CA LEU A 232 -2.01 -11.04 -1.50
C LEU A 232 -2.50 -10.08 -2.61
N SER A 233 -3.76 -9.67 -2.58
CA SER A 233 -4.31 -8.75 -3.58
C SER A 233 -5.03 -7.57 -2.94
N ARG A 234 -4.81 -6.38 -3.49
CA ARG A 234 -5.65 -5.19 -3.24
C ARG A 234 -6.03 -4.54 -4.58
N ASN A 235 -7.10 -3.75 -4.60
CA ASN A 235 -7.54 -3.07 -5.83
C ASN A 235 -6.79 -1.77 -6.10
N ILE A 236 -6.14 -1.18 -5.10
CA ILE A 236 -5.15 -0.12 -5.30
C ILE A 236 -3.76 -0.73 -5.14
N VAL A 237 -2.93 -0.59 -6.17
CA VAL A 237 -1.56 -1.10 -6.19
C VAL A 237 -0.59 0.04 -6.49
N VAL A 238 0.40 0.24 -5.64
CA VAL A 238 1.57 1.09 -5.87
C VAL A 238 2.78 0.19 -6.07
N GLU A 239 3.47 0.32 -7.19
CA GLU A 239 4.53 -0.64 -7.55
C GLU A 239 5.71 -0.05 -8.32
N GLY A 240 6.84 -0.75 -8.27
CA GLY A 240 7.91 -0.60 -9.26
C GLY A 240 7.64 -1.42 -10.54
N CYS A 241 8.33 -1.09 -11.63
CA CYS A 241 8.34 -1.90 -12.86
C CYS A 241 8.85 -3.34 -12.62
N ASP A 242 8.59 -4.21 -13.58
CA ASP A 242 9.08 -5.60 -13.56
C ASP A 242 10.62 -5.68 -13.50
N ASP A 243 11.33 -4.71 -14.10
CA ASP A 243 12.80 -4.58 -13.99
C ASP A 243 13.29 -4.46 -12.54
N SER A 244 12.44 -4.00 -11.62
CA SER A 244 12.78 -3.92 -10.20
C SER A 244 13.11 -5.27 -9.58
N GLU A 245 12.57 -6.38 -10.09
CA GLU A 245 12.88 -7.73 -9.61
C GLU A 245 14.32 -8.13 -9.93
N ARG A 246 14.81 -7.77 -11.12
CA ARG A 246 16.16 -8.10 -11.57
C ARG A 246 17.21 -7.33 -10.77
N ASP A 247 16.97 -6.04 -10.57
CA ASP A 247 17.98 -5.13 -10.05
C ASP A 247 17.83 -4.88 -8.53
N SER A 248 16.75 -5.38 -7.92
CA SER A 248 16.35 -5.09 -6.53
C SER A 248 16.19 -3.59 -6.23
N VAL A 249 15.82 -2.82 -7.27
CA VAL A 249 15.57 -1.37 -7.20
C VAL A 249 14.09 -1.12 -7.54
N GLY A 250 13.26 -1.28 -6.53
CA GLY A 250 11.83 -0.98 -6.54
C GLY A 250 11.52 0.51 -6.48
N ALA A 251 10.22 0.80 -6.48
CA ALA A 251 9.75 2.12 -6.12
C ALA A 251 9.71 2.29 -4.59
N TYR A 252 9.67 3.52 -4.10
CA TYR A 252 9.60 3.78 -2.66
C TYR A 252 8.62 4.90 -2.36
N CYS A 253 8.04 4.90 -1.16
CA CYS A 253 7.11 5.94 -0.73
C CYS A 253 7.68 6.67 0.50
N VAL A 254 7.66 7.99 0.48
CA VAL A 254 8.13 8.81 1.60
C VAL A 254 7.17 9.95 1.94
N ILE A 255 6.81 10.05 3.21
CA ILE A 255 6.03 11.14 3.80
C ILE A 255 6.97 11.85 4.76
N ALA A 256 7.37 13.07 4.43
CA ALA A 256 8.42 13.76 5.17
C ALA A 256 8.27 15.27 5.12
N ARG A 257 9.10 15.92 5.92
CA ARG A 257 9.34 17.36 5.88
C ARG A 257 10.83 17.58 5.59
N THR A 258 11.16 18.48 4.68
CA THR A 258 12.54 18.73 4.26
C THR A 258 13.19 19.89 5.00
N SER A 259 12.41 20.80 5.60
CA SER A 259 12.95 21.98 6.30
C SER A 259 12.40 22.14 7.71
N ASP A 260 13.29 22.28 8.70
CA ASP A 260 12.97 22.59 10.11
C ASP A 260 12.43 24.00 10.32
N ARG A 261 12.41 24.82 9.26
CA ARG A 261 11.83 26.16 9.23
C ARG A 261 10.38 26.19 8.75
N ALA A 262 9.85 25.06 8.28
CA ALA A 262 8.43 24.97 7.95
C ALA A 262 7.61 25.24 9.22
N SER A 263 6.47 25.91 9.07
CA SER A 263 5.56 26.14 10.19
C SER A 263 5.24 24.78 10.84
N PRO A 264 5.11 24.67 12.18
CA PRO A 264 4.67 23.44 12.84
C PRO A 264 3.33 22.88 12.30
N SER A 265 2.59 23.67 11.52
CA SER A 265 1.38 23.30 10.78
C SER A 265 1.62 22.74 9.36
N GLN A 266 2.85 22.46 8.96
CA GLN A 266 3.21 21.97 7.60
C GLN A 266 3.86 20.59 7.68
N HIS A 267 3.21 19.64 8.35
CA HIS A 267 3.53 18.22 8.22
C HIS A 267 2.85 17.64 6.98
N SER A 268 3.53 16.71 6.32
CA SER A 268 2.95 15.98 5.19
C SER A 268 2.02 14.89 5.70
N ILE A 269 0.98 14.56 4.93
CA ILE A 269 -0.02 13.57 5.33
C ILE A 269 0.02 12.40 4.35
N GLY A 270 0.12 11.18 4.89
CA GLY A 270 -0.08 9.95 4.14
C GLY A 270 -1.16 9.11 4.79
N ARG A 271 -2.26 8.85 4.09
CA ARG A 271 -3.33 7.95 4.55
C ARG A 271 -3.54 6.86 3.52
N PHE A 272 -3.27 5.63 3.94
CA PHE A 272 -3.33 4.45 3.10
C PHE A 272 -4.25 3.43 3.75
N SER A 273 -5.33 3.04 3.09
CA SER A 273 -6.17 1.93 3.57
C SER A 273 -6.44 0.93 2.46
N GLY A 274 -6.18 -0.36 2.71
CA GLY A 274 -6.42 -1.41 1.71
C GLY A 274 -5.59 -1.23 0.43
N VAL A 275 -4.36 -0.72 0.54
CA VAL A 275 -3.42 -0.52 -0.57
C VAL A 275 -2.36 -1.61 -0.58
N GLU A 276 -2.04 -2.12 -1.76
CA GLU A 276 -0.89 -3.01 -1.98
C GLU A 276 0.31 -2.20 -2.45
N PHE A 277 1.45 -2.44 -1.81
CA PHE A 277 2.76 -1.92 -2.18
C PHE A 277 3.62 -3.11 -2.59
N ARG A 278 3.87 -3.27 -3.90
CA ARG A 278 4.64 -4.41 -4.42
C ARG A 278 5.83 -4.04 -5.28
N ARG A 279 6.86 -4.87 -5.29
CA ARG A 279 8.16 -4.55 -5.92
C ARG A 279 8.67 -3.17 -5.47
N MET A 280 8.59 -2.95 -4.16
CA MET A 280 8.92 -1.69 -3.52
C MET A 280 10.23 -1.81 -2.72
N GLY A 281 10.77 -0.67 -2.31
CA GLY A 281 12.06 -0.54 -1.63
C GLY A 281 13.24 -0.62 -2.60
N GLN A 282 14.36 -0.01 -2.23
CA GLN A 282 15.60 -0.12 -3.00
C GLN A 282 16.69 -0.76 -2.15
N PHE A 283 17.22 -1.89 -2.63
CA PHE A 283 18.23 -2.64 -1.90
C PHE A 283 19.47 -1.78 -1.64
N ASN A 284 20.02 -1.91 -0.43
CA ASN A 284 21.20 -1.20 0.04
C ASN A 284 21.14 0.34 -0.10
N ARG A 285 19.95 0.94 -0.10
CA ARG A 285 19.73 2.39 -0.09
C ARG A 285 18.87 2.80 1.11
N PRO A 286 19.47 3.18 2.24
CA PRO A 286 18.72 3.66 3.41
C PRO A 286 17.75 4.79 3.06
N GLY A 287 16.57 4.78 3.69
CA GLY A 287 15.51 5.75 3.45
C GLY A 287 14.64 5.48 2.22
N ARG A 288 14.98 4.48 1.38
CA ARG A 288 14.20 4.04 0.22
C ARG A 288 13.39 2.79 0.55
N TYR A 289 12.34 2.95 1.36
CA TYR A 289 11.48 1.86 1.83
C TYR A 289 10.11 1.86 1.12
N PRO A 290 9.37 0.73 1.09
CA PRO A 290 8.03 0.70 0.53
C PRO A 290 7.10 1.78 1.07
N LEU A 291 7.18 2.04 2.38
CA LEU A 291 6.44 3.12 3.02
C LEU A 291 7.25 3.68 4.19
N HIS A 292 7.54 4.98 4.15
CA HIS A 292 8.43 5.64 5.09
C HIS A 292 7.87 6.98 5.57
N TRP A 293 7.56 7.11 6.86
CA TRP A 293 7.42 8.42 7.50
C TRP A 293 8.76 8.82 8.09
N HIS A 294 9.29 9.97 7.66
CA HIS A 294 10.64 10.42 7.99
C HIS A 294 10.65 11.86 8.49
N ASN A 295 10.99 12.04 9.77
CA ASN A 295 11.18 13.35 10.40
C ASN A 295 10.02 14.33 10.13
N ASN A 296 8.79 13.81 10.06
CA ASN A 296 7.61 14.56 9.63
C ASN A 296 6.96 15.37 10.77
N GLY A 297 7.48 15.27 12.00
CA GLY A 297 6.82 15.86 13.17
C GLY A 297 5.57 15.05 13.56
N ASP A 298 4.66 15.67 14.31
CA ASP A 298 3.40 15.01 14.72
C ASP A 298 2.60 14.57 13.49
N ALA A 299 2.42 13.27 13.34
CA ALA A 299 1.79 12.64 12.19
C ALA A 299 0.49 11.93 12.58
N ALA A 300 -0.24 12.47 13.57
CA ALA A 300 -1.54 11.96 14.02
C ALA A 300 -2.59 11.82 12.90
N ASP A 301 -2.49 12.66 11.87
CA ASP A 301 -3.37 12.60 10.68
C ASP A 301 -2.97 11.51 9.68
N SER A 302 -1.78 10.91 9.83
CA SER A 302 -1.29 9.86 8.95
C SER A 302 -1.71 8.46 9.40
N SER A 303 -1.95 7.59 8.43
CA SER A 303 -2.35 6.21 8.71
C SER A 303 -1.94 5.21 7.64
N VAL A 304 -1.71 3.97 8.06
CA VAL A 304 -1.58 2.80 7.19
C VAL A 304 -2.41 1.67 7.81
N VAL A 305 -3.49 1.29 7.13
CA VAL A 305 -4.51 0.38 7.67
C VAL A 305 -4.91 -0.70 6.66
N GLY A 306 -4.76 -1.98 7.02
CA GLY A 306 -5.16 -3.09 6.13
C GLY A 306 -4.37 -3.18 4.82
N CYS A 307 -3.22 -2.51 4.75
CA CYS A 307 -2.34 -2.49 3.59
C CYS A 307 -1.48 -3.75 3.52
N LEU A 308 -1.01 -4.05 2.30
CA LEU A 308 -0.13 -5.16 2.00
C LEU A 308 1.20 -4.63 1.50
N ILE A 309 2.31 -5.01 2.13
CA ILE A 309 3.64 -4.89 1.54
C ILE A 309 4.06 -6.26 1.05
N HIS A 310 4.27 -6.45 -0.24
CA HIS A 310 4.66 -7.73 -0.83
C HIS A 310 5.87 -7.57 -1.75
N GLN A 311 6.83 -8.49 -1.71
CA GLN A 311 8.08 -8.39 -2.48
C GLN A 311 8.81 -7.05 -2.23
N SER A 312 9.16 -6.78 -0.96
CA SER A 312 9.98 -5.61 -0.63
C SER A 312 11.47 -5.94 -0.74
N TYR A 313 12.22 -5.16 -1.53
CA TYR A 313 13.68 -5.23 -1.62
C TYR A 313 14.39 -4.50 -0.46
N GLN A 314 13.63 -4.09 0.56
CA GLN A 314 14.10 -3.47 1.79
C GLN A 314 13.24 -3.94 2.99
N ARG A 315 13.10 -3.10 4.02
CA ARG A 315 12.15 -3.21 5.12
C ARG A 315 10.71 -3.07 4.61
N GLY A 316 9.71 -3.23 5.48
CA GLY A 316 8.31 -2.96 5.15
C GLY A 316 7.91 -1.52 5.45
N ILE A 317 7.16 -1.33 6.54
CA ILE A 317 6.66 -0.02 6.99
C ILE A 317 7.65 0.58 7.99
N VAL A 318 8.09 1.81 7.74
CA VAL A 318 9.07 2.51 8.57
C VAL A 318 8.51 3.86 9.01
N ALA A 319 8.49 4.13 10.31
CA ALA A 319 8.11 5.43 10.88
C ALA A 319 9.18 5.89 11.89
N VAL A 320 9.88 6.96 11.55
CA VAL A 320 11.04 7.49 12.27
C VAL A 320 10.91 9.02 12.30
N GLY A 321 11.11 9.65 13.45
CA GLY A 321 10.94 11.09 13.67
C GLY A 321 9.52 11.60 13.36
N SER A 322 8.53 10.70 13.42
CA SER A 322 7.15 10.94 13.00
C SER A 322 6.17 10.25 13.97
N PRO A 323 5.98 10.78 15.19
CA PRO A 323 5.08 10.18 16.18
C PRO A 323 3.61 10.15 15.72
N HIS A 324 2.80 9.33 16.41
CA HIS A 324 1.35 9.20 16.24
C HIS A 324 0.82 8.66 14.89
N VAL A 325 1.66 8.19 13.97
CA VAL A 325 1.19 7.48 12.77
C VAL A 325 0.35 6.26 13.18
N ARG A 326 -0.89 6.18 12.71
CA ARG A 326 -1.77 5.02 12.98
C ARG A 326 -1.37 3.84 12.10
N ILE A 327 -0.92 2.74 12.70
CA ILE A 327 -0.53 1.50 12.00
C ILE A 327 -1.38 0.33 12.50
N SER A 328 -2.23 -0.25 11.65
CA SER A 328 -3.13 -1.34 12.07
C SER A 328 -3.50 -2.32 10.96
N GLY A 329 -3.58 -3.62 11.27
CA GLY A 329 -4.10 -4.65 10.35
C GLY A 329 -3.31 -4.86 9.05
N ASN A 330 -2.09 -4.34 8.97
CA ASN A 330 -1.23 -4.45 7.79
C ASN A 330 -0.50 -5.80 7.74
N VAL A 331 -0.18 -6.26 6.53
CA VAL A 331 0.59 -7.49 6.33
C VAL A 331 1.84 -7.18 5.52
N VAL A 332 2.98 -7.69 5.98
CA VAL A 332 4.26 -7.58 5.28
C VAL A 332 4.74 -8.98 4.94
N VAL A 333 4.89 -9.27 3.65
CA VAL A 333 5.24 -10.59 3.12
C VAL A 333 6.54 -10.50 2.33
N LYS A 334 7.50 -11.36 2.71
CA LYS A 334 8.84 -11.43 2.09
C LYS A 334 9.59 -10.07 2.02
N PRO A 335 9.76 -9.33 3.13
CA PRO A 335 10.70 -8.22 3.12
C PRO A 335 12.14 -8.75 3.13
N PHE A 336 13.05 -8.07 2.44
CA PHE A 336 14.50 -8.35 2.57
C PHE A 336 15.04 -7.94 3.95
N GLY A 337 14.37 -6.98 4.61
CA GLY A 337 14.69 -6.53 5.96
C GLY A 337 13.55 -6.71 6.96
N HIS A 338 13.54 -5.89 8.01
CA HIS A 338 12.48 -5.90 9.02
C HIS A 338 11.12 -5.53 8.42
N GLY A 339 10.05 -6.20 8.85
CA GLY A 339 8.69 -5.89 8.38
C GLY A 339 8.19 -4.52 8.86
N TYR A 340 8.54 -4.16 10.10
CA TYR A 340 8.19 -2.87 10.71
C TYR A 340 9.42 -2.29 11.39
N ILE A 341 9.59 -0.97 11.28
CA ILE A 341 10.47 -0.19 12.15
C ILE A 341 9.69 1.03 12.60
N VAL A 342 9.49 1.16 13.90
CA VAL A 342 8.83 2.31 14.51
C VAL A 342 9.73 2.80 15.64
N GLU A 343 9.97 4.11 15.71
CA GLU A 343 10.66 4.69 16.85
C GLU A 343 9.73 4.73 18.07
N SER A 344 10.28 4.35 19.23
CA SER A 344 9.61 4.44 20.52
C SER A 344 10.32 5.48 21.37
N GLU A 345 9.87 6.73 21.31
CA GLU A 345 10.07 7.68 22.39
C GLU A 345 8.68 8.00 22.99
N ASP A 346 8.65 8.17 24.31
CA ASP A 346 7.52 7.96 25.23
C ASP A 346 6.13 8.44 24.75
N ASN A 347 5.12 7.55 24.90
CA ASN A 347 3.72 7.62 24.41
C ASN A 347 3.52 7.34 22.91
N SER A 348 4.00 6.17 22.49
CA SER A 348 4.06 5.70 21.11
C SER A 348 2.72 5.64 20.33
N PRO A 349 2.79 5.64 18.98
CA PRO A 349 1.68 5.23 18.12
C PRO A 349 1.12 3.87 18.54
N GLN A 350 -0.22 3.74 18.55
CA GLN A 350 -0.88 2.46 18.81
C GLN A 350 -0.62 1.51 17.64
N LEU A 351 0.44 0.71 17.72
CA LEU A 351 0.59 -0.48 16.91
C LEU A 351 -0.45 -1.49 17.39
N ILE A 352 -1.66 -1.42 16.83
CA ILE A 352 -2.70 -2.42 17.07
C ILE A 352 -2.43 -3.59 16.13
N THR A 353 -1.65 -4.55 16.60
CA THR A 353 -1.54 -5.87 15.97
C THR A 353 -2.79 -6.66 16.34
N THR A 354 -3.78 -6.68 15.45
CA THR A 354 -4.90 -7.63 15.51
C THR A 354 -4.48 -8.98 14.96
#